data_AF-A0A1H7YK37-F1
#
_entry.id   AF-A0A1H7YK37-F1
#
_cell.length_a   1.000
_cell.length_b   1.000
_cell.length_c   1.000
_cell.angle_alpha   90.00
_cell.angle_beta   90.00
_cell.angle_gamma   90.00
#
_symmetry.space_group_name_H-M   'P 1'
#
loop_
_entity.id
_entity.type
_entity.pdbx_description
1 polymer ?
#
loop_
_entity_poly.entity_id
_entity_poly.type
_entity_poly.pdbx_seq_one_letter_code
_entity_poly.pdbx_strand_id
1 'polypeptide(L)'
;MEQITTGANWLQGMGTLDADRASSRETELINRSNSSKKLGLRDGMMHLYYSLRYYNYESHTYYAVARLSSALDICATLKCNLEAIDAYIAALNRNECVEILDKEFWDAMNSFPPYAGSLLEQNLLSKNVSLKDHNLDNDKCIESCIKDTKDIHRFLKEGFEKLLGKLAIAQNKLFHVNPKFYINLYEEEKKRFNLCYVIPAYNIWRLDVLDLIFDEEKKKQTKTVADFVKWGGLRHAADPSNEDLEKVYEEKVKQFMPHNYEYPIDFKQRCAVVRKYLYWDGELLFINKAKMAWYMHRYYYKMTDVEFKKIFELEMMLSLINEDLISLDPQLSAKYKKEETNHQTEINIFAPAKAMKVILNNDWFFDFCKDKSIGKTWIDTFIDNLFASEYGLQIAKDWEKVRKRVKIKAGIIGCLWGADFLEGSNMQIAKAILQGEKGNRSSFAEYMGLGRKEPYAKWIYDYVK
;
A
#
# COMPACT_ATOMS: atom_id res chain seq x y z
N MET A 1 11.08 -55.89 -11.28
CA MET A 1 9.68 -55.99 -11.71
C MET A 1 8.86 -55.20 -10.70
N GLU A 2 8.63 -53.90 -10.91
CA GLU A 2 7.56 -53.35 -11.80
C GLU A 2 6.18 -53.94 -11.43
N GLN A 3 5.10 -53.19 -11.19
CA GLN A 3 4.77 -51.78 -11.45
C GLN A 3 3.37 -51.47 -10.83
N ILE A 4 3.22 -50.22 -10.35
CA ILE A 4 2.12 -49.27 -10.68
C ILE A 4 0.70 -49.39 -10.04
N THR A 5 0.49 -48.46 -9.09
CA THR A 5 -0.67 -47.52 -8.89
C THR A 5 -2.05 -48.08 -8.50
N THR A 6 -2.98 -47.42 -7.79
CA THR A 6 -3.26 -46.02 -7.38
C THR A 6 -4.46 -46.10 -6.39
N GLY A 7 -4.69 -45.10 -5.53
CA GLY A 7 -6.06 -44.92 -4.98
C GLY A 7 -6.21 -44.16 -3.66
N ALA A 8 -6.21 -42.82 -3.72
CA ALA A 8 -7.03 -41.89 -2.94
C ALA A 8 -7.31 -42.17 -1.43
N ASN A 9 -6.38 -41.77 -0.55
CA ASN A 9 -6.64 -41.56 0.89
C ASN A 9 -6.53 -40.08 1.34
N TRP A 10 -6.68 -39.12 0.41
CA TRP A 10 -6.57 -37.68 0.71
C TRP A 10 -7.79 -36.86 0.26
N LEU A 11 -8.94 -37.49 0.00
CA LEU A 11 -10.20 -36.82 -0.29
C LEU A 11 -11.30 -37.35 0.65
N GLN A 12 -12.00 -36.39 1.28
CA GLN A 12 -13.06 -36.49 2.32
C GLN A 12 -12.52 -36.42 3.76
N GLY A 13 -12.86 -35.45 4.60
CA GLY A 13 -13.77 -34.33 4.45
C GLY A 13 -13.77 -33.51 5.75
N MET A 14 -13.97 -32.20 5.58
CA MET A 14 -13.98 -31.12 6.56
C MET A 14 -14.73 -31.41 7.86
N GLY A 15 -14.22 -30.87 8.96
CA GLY A 15 -14.96 -30.66 10.20
C GLY A 15 -14.04 -30.21 11.33
N THR A 16 -14.24 -28.98 11.79
CA THR A 16 -13.66 -28.37 13.02
C THR A 16 -12.16 -28.06 13.02
N LEU A 17 -11.72 -27.11 12.20
CA LEU A 17 -10.48 -26.35 12.42
C LEU A 17 -10.69 -24.97 11.78
N ASP A 18 -11.26 -24.01 12.51
CA ASP A 18 -11.15 -22.56 12.18
C ASP A 18 -11.70 -21.58 13.25
N ALA A 19 -12.31 -22.02 14.35
CA ALA A 19 -12.77 -21.09 15.40
C ALA A 19 -11.69 -20.77 16.47
N ASP A 20 -10.88 -21.74 16.87
CA ASP A 20 -10.03 -21.61 18.07
C ASP A 20 -8.73 -20.81 17.85
N ARG A 21 -8.24 -20.68 16.61
CA ARG A 21 -7.04 -19.88 16.30
C ARG A 21 -7.31 -18.39 16.10
N ALA A 22 -8.55 -18.02 15.74
CA ALA A 22 -8.98 -16.62 15.72
C ALA A 22 -9.17 -16.10 17.14
N SER A 23 -9.84 -16.90 17.98
CA SER A 23 -10.04 -16.64 19.42
C SER A 23 -8.72 -16.41 20.18
N SER A 24 -7.69 -17.23 19.95
CA SER A 24 -6.42 -17.09 20.67
C SER A 24 -5.65 -15.81 20.32
N ARG A 25 -5.70 -15.36 19.06
CA ARG A 25 -5.08 -14.11 18.61
C ARG A 25 -5.87 -12.87 19.02
N GLU A 26 -7.20 -12.94 18.99
CA GLU A 26 -8.09 -11.90 19.49
C GLU A 26 -7.89 -11.70 21.00
N THR A 27 -7.74 -12.79 21.75
CA THR A 27 -7.48 -12.77 23.20
C THR A 27 -6.06 -12.28 23.54
N GLU A 28 -5.04 -12.59 22.73
CA GLU A 28 -3.67 -12.06 22.91
C GLU A 28 -3.57 -10.56 22.64
N LEU A 29 -4.32 -10.03 21.67
CA LEU A 29 -4.38 -8.59 21.40
C LEU A 29 -5.10 -7.82 22.51
N ILE A 30 -6.17 -8.41 23.07
CA ILE A 30 -6.89 -7.89 24.24
C ILE A 30 -6.02 -7.95 25.50
N ASN A 31 -5.20 -8.99 25.70
CA ASN A 31 -4.34 -9.10 26.89
C ASN A 31 -3.09 -8.21 26.84
N ARG A 32 -2.64 -7.75 25.67
CA ARG A 32 -1.51 -6.80 25.53
C ARG A 32 -1.89 -5.35 25.85
N SER A 33 -3.18 -5.00 25.88
CA SER A 33 -3.68 -3.62 26.07
C SER A 33 -3.69 -3.13 27.54
N ASN A 34 -3.47 -4.02 28.52
CA ASN A 34 -3.39 -3.66 29.94
C ASN A 34 -2.04 -3.04 30.35
N SER A 35 -1.14 -2.77 29.40
CA SER A 35 0.09 -2.00 29.62
C SER A 35 -0.03 -0.62 28.98
N SER A 36 0.25 0.43 29.74
CA SER A 36 0.09 1.86 29.42
C SER A 36 0.97 2.40 28.27
N LYS A 37 1.27 1.60 27.24
CA LYS A 37 1.93 2.07 26.02
C LYS A 37 0.86 2.64 25.08
N LYS A 38 1.08 3.86 24.59
CA LYS A 38 0.36 4.41 23.42
C LYS A 38 0.43 3.36 22.30
N LEU A 39 -0.69 2.69 22.03
CA LEU A 39 -0.82 1.84 20.85
C LEU A 39 -0.64 2.73 19.61
N GLY A 40 0.10 2.23 18.61
CA GLY A 40 0.18 2.88 17.31
C GLY A 40 -1.22 3.02 16.69
N LEU A 41 -1.38 3.92 15.71
CA LEU A 41 -2.64 4.12 15.00
C LEU A 41 -3.17 2.80 14.44
N ARG A 42 -2.30 1.94 13.88
CA ARG A 42 -2.70 0.65 13.34
C ARG A 42 -3.31 -0.23 14.42
N ASP A 43 -2.59 -0.43 15.52
CA ASP A 43 -3.02 -1.34 16.58
C ASP A 43 -4.29 -0.82 17.27
N GLY A 44 -4.38 0.49 17.51
CA GLY A 44 -5.58 1.13 18.05
C GLY A 44 -6.80 0.94 17.15
N MET A 45 -6.65 1.10 15.83
CA MET A 45 -7.74 0.95 14.87
C MET A 45 -8.15 -0.51 14.67
N MET A 46 -7.17 -1.43 14.64
CA MET A 46 -7.45 -2.86 14.60
C MET A 46 -8.19 -3.30 15.87
N HIS A 47 -7.80 -2.78 17.04
CA HIS A 47 -8.52 -3.02 18.27
C HIS A 47 -9.97 -2.50 18.18
N LEU A 48 -10.18 -1.27 17.69
CA LEU A 48 -11.53 -0.73 17.48
C LEU A 48 -12.38 -1.61 16.56
N TYR A 49 -11.79 -2.06 15.45
CA TYR A 49 -12.42 -2.96 14.47
C TYR A 49 -12.86 -4.27 15.13
N TYR A 50 -11.96 -4.93 15.88
CA TYR A 50 -12.26 -6.19 16.55
C TYR A 50 -13.26 -6.02 17.69
N SER A 51 -13.15 -4.97 18.51
CA SER A 51 -14.10 -4.67 19.58
C SER A 51 -15.52 -4.46 19.05
N LEU A 52 -15.67 -3.73 17.93
CA LEU A 52 -16.97 -3.54 17.29
C LEU A 52 -17.50 -4.84 16.68
N ARG A 53 -16.64 -5.64 16.04
CA ARG A 53 -17.04 -6.96 15.53
C ARG A 53 -17.50 -7.88 16.66
N TYR A 54 -16.70 -8.02 17.70
CA TYR A 54 -16.97 -8.86 18.85
C TYR A 54 -18.32 -8.50 19.50
N TYR A 55 -18.55 -7.19 19.73
CA TYR A 55 -19.83 -6.70 20.25
C TYR A 55 -21.02 -7.15 19.38
N ASN A 56 -20.87 -7.10 18.06
CA ASN A 56 -21.95 -7.41 17.12
C ASN A 56 -22.12 -8.92 16.83
N TYR A 57 -21.08 -9.73 17.02
CA TYR A 57 -21.11 -11.19 16.80
C TYR A 57 -21.54 -11.98 18.03
N GLU A 58 -21.23 -11.52 19.24
CA GLU A 58 -21.64 -12.25 20.44
C GLU A 58 -23.14 -12.09 20.72
N SER A 59 -23.91 -13.05 20.18
CA SER A 59 -25.28 -13.31 20.58
C SER A 59 -25.30 -13.98 21.97
N HIS A 60 -25.71 -13.21 22.98
CA HIS A 60 -26.49 -13.71 24.12
C HIS A 60 -25.73 -14.34 25.32
N THR A 61 -24.94 -13.57 26.08
CA THR A 61 -24.64 -13.95 27.48
C THR A 61 -24.43 -12.77 28.45
N TYR A 62 -24.15 -11.57 27.96
CA TYR A 62 -23.83 -10.44 28.84
C TYR A 62 -25.05 -9.76 29.46
N TYR A 63 -25.01 -9.57 30.79
CA TYR A 63 -25.87 -8.67 31.55
C TYR A 63 -25.79 -7.24 30.98
N ALA A 64 -26.86 -6.45 31.14
CA ALA A 64 -26.97 -5.09 30.59
C ALA A 64 -25.77 -4.18 30.94
N VAL A 65 -25.21 -4.33 32.15
CA VAL A 65 -24.03 -3.59 32.61
C VAL A 65 -22.79 -3.89 31.77
N ALA A 66 -22.55 -5.15 31.42
CA ALA A 66 -21.37 -5.53 30.63
C ALA A 66 -21.48 -5.00 29.19
N ARG A 67 -22.69 -4.99 28.61
CA ARG A 67 -22.93 -4.37 27.29
C ARG A 67 -22.68 -2.86 27.31
N LEU A 68 -23.06 -2.18 28.39
CA LEU A 68 -22.79 -0.76 28.58
C LEU A 68 -21.28 -0.51 28.72
N SER A 69 -20.59 -1.32 29.54
CA SER A 69 -19.13 -1.26 29.69
C SER A 69 -18.42 -1.41 28.35
N SER A 70 -18.75 -2.44 27.56
CA SER A 70 -18.12 -2.64 26.24
C SER A 70 -18.41 -1.49 25.27
N ALA A 71 -19.59 -0.89 25.33
CA ALA A 71 -19.89 0.30 24.51
C ALA A 71 -19.01 1.50 24.91
N LEU A 72 -18.72 1.66 26.20
CA LEU A 72 -17.84 2.70 26.73
C LEU A 72 -16.37 2.45 26.36
N ASP A 73 -15.93 1.19 26.36
CA ASP A 73 -14.60 0.81 25.87
C ASP A 73 -14.42 1.14 24.38
N ILE A 74 -15.47 0.91 23.56
CA ILE A 74 -15.49 1.30 22.16
C ILE A 74 -15.42 2.83 22.03
N CYS A 75 -16.14 3.60 22.85
CA CYS A 75 -16.04 5.07 22.87
C CYS A 75 -14.62 5.54 23.19
N ALA A 76 -14.00 5.00 24.23
CA ALA A 76 -12.65 5.35 24.65
C ALA A 76 -11.63 5.05 23.54
N THR A 77 -11.75 3.87 22.93
CA THR A 77 -10.90 3.44 21.82
C THR A 77 -11.10 4.33 20.59
N LEU A 78 -12.35 4.66 20.24
CA LEU A 78 -12.67 5.57 19.13
C LEU A 78 -12.05 6.96 19.33
N LYS A 79 -12.15 7.50 20.55
CA LYS A 79 -11.54 8.78 20.90
C LYS A 79 -10.03 8.78 20.68
N CYS A 80 -9.33 7.79 21.25
CA CYS A 80 -7.88 7.68 21.08
C CYS A 80 -7.48 7.55 19.60
N ASN A 81 -8.26 6.82 18.80
CA ASN A 81 -8.02 6.67 17.37
C ASN A 81 -8.27 7.95 16.58
N LEU A 82 -9.25 8.77 16.96
CA LEU A 82 -9.48 10.09 16.35
C LEU A 82 -8.29 11.04 16.58
N GLU A 83 -7.70 11.03 17.77
CA GLU A 83 -6.50 11.82 18.07
C GLU A 83 -5.27 11.29 17.33
N ALA A 84 -5.10 9.96 17.31
CA ALA A 84 -3.99 9.31 16.63
C ALA A 84 -4.01 9.54 15.11
N ILE A 85 -5.18 9.47 14.48
CA ILE A 85 -5.29 9.71 13.03
C ILE A 85 -5.05 11.16 12.66
N ASP A 86 -5.40 12.12 13.52
CA ASP A 86 -5.07 13.53 13.31
C ASP A 86 -3.57 13.79 13.38
N ALA A 87 -2.89 13.20 14.36
CA ALA A 87 -1.43 13.23 14.44
C ALA A 87 -0.79 12.60 13.21
N TYR A 88 -1.33 11.47 12.75
CA TYR A 88 -0.88 10.76 11.55
C TYR A 88 -1.02 11.61 10.29
N ILE A 89 -2.20 12.21 10.06
CA ILE A 89 -2.44 13.11 8.93
C ILE A 89 -1.52 14.34 8.98
N ALA A 90 -1.30 14.90 10.17
CA ALA A 90 -0.41 16.05 10.35
C ALA A 90 1.05 15.71 10.00
N ALA A 91 1.52 14.53 10.37
CA ALA A 91 2.87 14.07 10.04
C ALA A 91 3.01 13.71 8.55
N LEU A 92 1.98 13.12 7.93
CA LEU A 92 1.91 12.96 6.46
C LEU A 92 2.00 14.31 5.73
N ASN A 93 1.37 15.37 6.25
CA ASN A 93 1.46 16.71 5.66
C ASN A 93 2.89 17.29 5.72
N ARG A 94 3.70 16.86 6.68
CA ARG A 94 5.11 17.25 6.82
C ARG A 94 6.07 16.30 6.08
N ASN A 95 5.55 15.25 5.43
CA ASN A 95 6.33 14.16 4.82
C ASN A 95 7.25 13.43 5.84
N GLU A 96 6.82 13.33 7.09
CA GLU A 96 7.55 12.64 8.16
C GLU A 96 7.19 11.14 8.19
N CYS A 97 8.14 10.30 8.57
CA CYS A 97 7.89 8.88 8.84
C CYS A 97 7.10 8.75 10.15
N VAL A 98 5.90 8.14 10.10
CA VAL A 98 4.95 8.15 11.23
C VAL A 98 4.61 6.74 11.69
N GLU A 99 4.14 5.90 10.77
CA GLU A 99 3.74 4.52 11.00
C GLU A 99 3.39 3.86 9.67
N ILE A 100 3.63 2.56 9.55
CA ILE A 100 3.34 1.77 8.36
C ILE A 100 1.92 1.19 8.47
N LEU A 101 1.02 1.64 7.59
CA LEU A 101 -0.34 1.13 7.45
C LEU A 101 -0.41 0.19 6.25
N ASP A 102 -0.31 -1.11 6.52
CA ASP A 102 -0.13 -2.15 5.51
C ASP A 102 -1.43 -2.52 4.78
N LYS A 103 -1.35 -3.42 3.79
CA LYS A 103 -2.52 -3.82 3.00
C LYS A 103 -3.63 -4.40 3.89
N GLU A 104 -3.26 -5.22 4.87
CA GLU A 104 -4.22 -5.87 5.77
C GLU A 104 -5.01 -4.85 6.59
N PHE A 105 -4.34 -3.83 7.12
CA PHE A 105 -5.01 -2.71 7.77
C PHE A 105 -6.06 -2.07 6.84
N TRP A 106 -5.70 -1.75 5.59
CA TRP A 106 -6.63 -1.12 4.66
C TRP A 106 -7.76 -2.05 4.23
N ASP A 107 -7.50 -3.34 4.03
CA ASP A 107 -8.52 -4.34 3.75
C ASP A 107 -9.51 -4.44 4.93
N ALA A 108 -9.02 -4.36 6.17
CA ALA A 108 -9.86 -4.31 7.38
C ALA A 108 -10.67 -3.01 7.48
N MET A 109 -10.05 -1.85 7.24
CA MET A 109 -10.76 -0.55 7.29
C MET A 109 -11.78 -0.39 6.15
N ASN A 110 -11.54 -0.99 4.98
CA ASN A 110 -12.51 -1.01 3.88
C ASN A 110 -13.70 -1.95 4.17
N SER A 111 -13.48 -2.97 5.01
CA SER A 111 -14.51 -3.90 5.49
C SER A 111 -15.00 -3.56 6.89
N PHE A 112 -14.75 -2.32 7.35
CA PHE A 112 -15.10 -1.87 8.68
C PHE A 112 -16.62 -1.98 8.89
N PRO A 113 -17.11 -2.64 9.96
CA PRO A 113 -18.54 -2.83 10.15
C PRO A 113 -19.24 -1.48 10.26
N PRO A 114 -20.36 -1.26 9.53
CA PRO A 114 -21.11 -0.03 9.69
C PRO A 114 -21.65 0.04 11.12
N TYR A 115 -21.51 1.20 11.77
CA TYR A 115 -22.19 1.45 13.04
C TYR A 115 -23.72 1.49 12.83
N ALA A 116 -24.17 2.11 11.74
CA ALA A 116 -25.58 2.15 11.37
C ALA A 116 -26.11 0.74 11.08
N GLY A 117 -27.24 0.38 11.70
CA GLY A 117 -27.86 -0.93 11.63
C GLY A 117 -27.22 -2.00 12.53
N SER A 118 -26.14 -1.67 13.25
CA SER A 118 -25.44 -2.63 14.11
C SER A 118 -26.24 -3.02 15.36
N LEU A 119 -25.90 -4.17 15.97
CA LEU A 119 -26.48 -4.58 17.25
C LEU A 119 -26.15 -3.57 18.36
N LEU A 120 -24.96 -2.97 18.32
CA LEU A 120 -24.58 -1.88 19.22
C LEU A 120 -25.53 -0.68 19.12
N GLU A 121 -25.79 -0.21 17.91
CA GLU A 121 -26.73 0.91 17.70
C GLU A 121 -28.14 0.55 18.19
N GLN A 122 -28.64 -0.64 17.83
CA GLN A 122 -29.96 -1.10 18.25
C GLN A 122 -30.09 -1.18 19.78
N ASN A 123 -29.07 -1.72 20.45
CA ASN A 123 -29.04 -1.81 21.91
C ASN A 123 -29.10 -0.42 22.57
N LEU A 124 -28.31 0.53 22.06
CA LEU A 124 -28.28 1.90 22.60
C LEU A 124 -29.57 2.67 22.35
N LEU A 125 -30.26 2.40 21.23
CA LEU A 125 -31.54 3.03 20.89
C LEU A 125 -32.75 2.37 21.57
N SER A 126 -32.65 1.09 21.96
CA SER A 126 -33.76 0.32 22.52
C SER A 126 -34.33 0.91 23.82
N LYS A 127 -33.47 1.45 24.69
CA LYS A 127 -33.86 2.08 25.96
C LYS A 127 -32.83 3.12 26.37
N ASN A 128 -33.29 4.29 26.80
CA ASN A 128 -32.41 5.28 27.41
C ASN A 128 -32.11 4.87 28.86
N VAL A 129 -30.85 4.63 29.18
CA VAL A 129 -30.41 4.18 30.50
C VAL A 129 -29.32 5.10 31.03
N SER A 130 -29.42 5.55 32.27
CA SER A 130 -28.38 6.37 32.88
C SER A 130 -27.18 5.52 33.28
N LEU A 131 -25.97 6.02 33.02
CA LEU A 131 -24.74 5.36 33.46
C LEU A 131 -24.62 5.33 34.99
N LYS A 132 -25.22 6.31 35.68
CA LYS A 132 -25.28 6.35 37.16
C LYS A 132 -26.01 5.15 37.74
N ASP A 133 -27.10 4.72 37.10
CA ASP A 133 -27.90 3.57 37.56
C ASP A 133 -27.12 2.26 37.55
N HIS A 134 -25.96 2.24 36.87
CA HIS A 134 -25.06 1.10 36.74
C HIS A 134 -23.67 1.34 37.33
N ASN A 135 -23.44 2.43 38.07
CA ASN A 135 -22.13 2.83 38.62
C ASN A 135 -21.02 2.98 37.56
N LEU A 136 -21.38 3.39 36.34
CA LEU A 136 -20.46 3.60 35.21
C LEU A 136 -20.14 5.09 34.96
N ASP A 137 -20.58 5.99 35.85
CA ASP A 137 -20.44 7.44 35.70
C ASP A 137 -19.07 8.01 36.12
N ASN A 138 -18.26 7.21 36.82
CA ASN A 138 -16.91 7.56 37.26
C ASN A 138 -15.79 6.96 36.41
N ASP A 139 -16.13 6.30 35.30
CA ASP A 139 -15.14 5.66 34.46
C ASP A 139 -14.27 6.73 33.76
N LYS A 140 -12.98 6.78 34.12
CA LYS A 140 -12.06 7.87 33.76
C LYS A 140 -11.81 7.99 32.25
N CYS A 141 -12.21 6.98 31.49
CA CYS A 141 -12.04 6.91 30.04
C CYS A 141 -13.13 7.64 29.26
N ILE A 142 -14.17 8.13 29.93
CA ILE A 142 -15.37 8.71 29.30
C ILE A 142 -15.34 10.23 29.43
N GLU A 143 -15.68 10.96 28.37
CA GLU A 143 -15.86 12.42 28.46
C GLU A 143 -16.93 12.76 29.49
N SER A 144 -16.72 13.84 30.26
CA SER A 144 -17.67 14.35 31.27
C SER A 144 -19.06 14.71 30.72
N CYS A 145 -19.26 14.60 29.40
CA CYS A 145 -20.49 14.85 28.68
C CYS A 145 -21.35 13.61 28.42
N ILE A 146 -20.85 12.38 28.61
CA ILE A 146 -21.64 11.15 28.37
C ILE A 146 -22.32 10.72 29.68
N LYS A 147 -23.65 10.77 29.72
CA LYS A 147 -24.44 10.49 30.94
C LYS A 147 -25.41 9.32 30.79
N ASP A 148 -25.78 9.01 29.56
CA ASP A 148 -26.74 7.96 29.24
C ASP A 148 -26.43 7.28 27.89
N THR A 149 -27.23 6.26 27.54
CA THR A 149 -27.06 5.51 26.28
C THR A 149 -27.30 6.35 25.03
N LYS A 150 -28.10 7.42 25.09
CA LYS A 150 -28.27 8.36 23.97
C LYS A 150 -27.00 9.19 23.74
N ASP A 151 -26.33 9.62 24.80
CA ASP A 151 -25.04 10.32 24.68
C ASP A 151 -23.98 9.40 24.08
N ILE A 152 -23.92 8.13 24.51
CA ILE A 152 -23.04 7.11 23.89
C ILE A 152 -23.35 6.97 22.40
N HIS A 153 -24.63 6.79 22.06
CA HIS A 153 -25.05 6.64 20.67
C HIS A 153 -24.62 7.83 19.81
N ARG A 154 -24.85 9.07 20.29
CA ARG A 154 -24.44 10.29 19.59
C ARG A 154 -22.93 10.35 19.41
N PHE A 155 -22.17 10.05 20.47
CA PHE A 155 -20.71 10.06 20.43
C PHE A 155 -20.17 9.06 19.41
N LEU A 156 -20.65 7.82 19.43
CA LEU A 156 -20.22 6.78 18.49
C LEU A 156 -20.59 7.13 17.05
N LYS A 157 -21.82 7.58 16.81
CA LYS A 157 -22.28 7.96 15.46
C LYS A 157 -21.39 9.04 14.85
N GLU A 158 -21.25 10.18 15.55
CA GLU A 158 -20.43 11.28 15.07
C GLU A 158 -18.94 10.92 14.99
N GLY A 159 -18.47 10.12 15.95
CA GLY A 159 -17.07 9.70 16.02
C GLY A 159 -16.69 8.78 14.86
N PHE A 160 -17.52 7.79 14.52
CA PHE A 160 -17.28 6.90 13.38
C PHE A 160 -17.36 7.65 12.05
N GLU A 161 -18.34 8.54 11.87
CA GLU A 161 -18.42 9.40 10.68
C GLU A 161 -17.14 10.24 10.50
N LYS A 162 -16.66 10.87 11.59
CA LYS A 162 -15.39 11.62 11.59
C LYS A 162 -14.19 10.73 11.30
N LEU A 163 -14.13 9.53 11.90
CA LEU A 163 -13.04 8.59 11.74
C LEU A 163 -12.89 8.13 10.29
N LEU A 164 -14.00 7.69 9.67
CA LEU A 164 -14.04 7.25 8.28
C LEU A 164 -13.64 8.38 7.33
N GLY A 165 -14.12 9.61 7.58
CA GLY A 165 -13.70 10.79 6.82
C GLY A 165 -12.18 11.05 6.93
N LYS A 166 -11.60 10.93 8.12
CA LYS A 166 -10.15 11.08 8.34
C LYS A 166 -9.35 9.94 7.71
N LEU A 167 -9.84 8.70 7.77
CA LEU A 167 -9.23 7.55 7.10
C LEU A 167 -9.16 7.76 5.59
N ALA A 168 -10.24 8.24 4.97
CA ALA A 168 -10.25 8.59 3.55
C ALA A 168 -9.21 9.68 3.21
N ILE A 169 -9.08 10.71 4.06
CA ILE A 169 -8.06 11.76 3.90
C ILE A 169 -6.64 11.16 4.00
N ALA A 170 -6.38 10.33 5.00
CA ALA A 170 -5.08 9.69 5.20
C ALA A 170 -4.72 8.78 4.01
N GLN A 171 -5.67 7.96 3.55
CA GLN A 171 -5.51 7.07 2.41
C GLN A 171 -5.20 7.84 1.12
N ASN A 172 -5.96 8.92 0.86
CA ASN A 172 -5.75 9.80 -0.29
C ASN A 172 -4.34 10.44 -0.25
N LYS A 173 -3.90 10.89 0.92
CA LYS A 173 -2.54 11.43 1.10
C LYS A 173 -1.48 10.38 0.80
N LEU A 174 -1.61 9.15 1.33
CA LEU A 174 -0.69 8.04 1.07
C LEU A 174 -0.55 7.71 -0.41
N PHE A 175 -1.63 7.80 -1.19
CA PHE A 175 -1.58 7.63 -2.66
C PHE A 175 -0.83 8.75 -3.41
N HIS A 176 -0.51 9.84 -2.72
CA HIS A 176 0.02 11.06 -3.30
C HIS A 176 1.38 11.47 -2.72
N VAL A 177 1.96 10.61 -1.89
CA VAL A 177 3.27 10.82 -1.27
C VAL A 177 4.37 10.72 -2.34
N ASN A 178 5.35 11.61 -2.23
CA ASN A 178 6.51 11.64 -3.10
C ASN A 178 7.36 10.36 -2.93
N PRO A 179 7.90 9.74 -4.00
CA PRO A 179 8.84 8.61 -3.88
C PRO A 179 9.97 8.80 -2.86
N LYS A 180 10.45 10.03 -2.64
CA LYS A 180 11.45 10.36 -1.62
C LYS A 180 11.06 9.95 -0.21
N PHE A 181 9.77 9.96 0.12
CA PHE A 181 9.28 9.47 1.40
C PHE A 181 9.60 7.99 1.60
N TYR A 182 9.33 7.17 0.58
CA TYR A 182 9.58 5.73 0.63
C TYR A 182 11.08 5.45 0.71
N ILE A 183 11.91 6.24 0.03
CA ILE A 183 13.37 6.15 0.16
C ILE A 183 13.82 6.46 1.59
N ASN A 184 13.32 7.55 2.20
CA ASN A 184 13.65 7.86 3.59
C ASN A 184 13.20 6.74 4.54
N LEU A 185 12.02 6.18 4.32
CA LEU A 185 11.52 5.05 5.10
C LEU A 185 12.41 3.81 4.96
N TYR A 186 12.90 3.53 3.75
CA TYR A 186 13.85 2.45 3.51
C TYR A 186 15.16 2.66 4.30
N GLU A 187 15.73 3.86 4.27
CA GLU A 187 16.98 4.18 4.98
C GLU A 187 16.81 4.17 6.50
N GLU A 188 15.71 4.71 7.04
CA GLU A 188 15.43 4.65 8.47
C GLU A 188 15.23 3.20 8.94
N GLU A 189 14.52 2.39 8.16
CA GLU A 189 14.32 0.99 8.50
C GLU A 189 15.64 0.21 8.47
N LYS A 190 16.50 0.46 7.46
CA LYS A 190 17.82 -0.15 7.35
C LYS A 190 18.70 0.08 8.58
N LYS A 191 18.65 1.28 9.18
CA LYS A 191 19.41 1.63 10.39
C LYS A 191 19.10 0.75 11.60
N ARG A 192 17.94 0.09 11.63
CA ARG A 192 17.55 -0.82 12.72
C ARG A 192 18.30 -2.15 12.68
N PHE A 193 18.93 -2.48 11.55
CA PHE A 193 19.57 -3.76 11.34
C PHE A 193 21.09 -3.64 11.36
N ASN A 194 21.74 -4.50 12.14
CA ASN A 194 23.19 -4.63 12.12
C ASN A 194 23.63 -5.48 10.91
N LEU A 195 24.38 -4.88 9.99
CA LEU A 195 24.89 -5.49 8.76
C LEU A 195 26.43 -5.56 8.73
N CYS A 196 27.09 -5.43 9.88
CA CYS A 196 28.56 -5.33 9.95
C CYS A 196 29.31 -6.54 9.37
N TYR A 197 28.65 -7.70 9.24
CA TYR A 197 29.22 -8.93 8.68
C TYR A 197 29.29 -8.94 7.15
N VAL A 198 28.55 -8.07 6.45
CA VAL A 198 28.48 -8.09 4.99
C VAL A 198 29.82 -7.70 4.35
N ILE A 199 30.49 -6.66 4.86
CA ILE A 199 31.82 -6.25 4.37
C ILE A 199 32.86 -7.37 4.58
N PRO A 200 33.03 -7.96 5.79
CA PRO A 200 33.91 -9.10 5.98
C PRO A 200 33.61 -10.27 5.03
N ALA A 201 32.33 -10.63 4.84
CA ALA A 201 31.95 -11.71 3.93
C ALA A 201 32.33 -11.41 2.46
N TYR A 202 32.17 -10.16 2.03
CA TYR A 202 32.61 -9.71 0.72
C TYR A 202 34.15 -9.75 0.57
N ASN A 203 34.87 -9.27 1.58
CA ASN A 203 36.34 -9.26 1.56
C ASN A 203 36.93 -10.68 1.60
N ILE A 204 36.30 -11.62 2.31
CA ILE A 204 36.70 -13.03 2.26
C ILE A 204 36.57 -13.56 0.84
N TRP A 205 35.45 -13.31 0.17
CA TRP A 205 35.29 -13.69 -1.24
C TRP A 205 36.37 -13.05 -2.13
N ARG A 206 36.71 -11.78 -1.91
CA ARG A 206 37.80 -11.12 -2.66
C ARG A 206 39.16 -11.79 -2.46
N LEU A 207 39.46 -12.31 -1.28
CA LEU A 207 40.71 -13.04 -1.02
C LEU A 207 40.78 -14.37 -1.77
N ASP A 208 39.63 -15.01 -2.01
CA ASP A 208 39.54 -16.26 -2.77
C ASP A 208 39.72 -16.04 -4.29
N VAL A 209 39.51 -14.80 -4.76
CA VAL A 209 39.71 -14.39 -6.16
C VAL A 209 41.10 -13.78 -6.31
N LEU A 210 42.04 -14.58 -6.80
CA LEU A 210 43.47 -14.23 -6.94
C LEU A 210 43.72 -12.89 -7.67
N ASP A 211 42.96 -12.61 -8.74
CA ASP A 211 43.00 -11.36 -9.48
C ASP A 211 41.57 -10.82 -9.67
N LEU A 212 41.31 -9.63 -9.13
CA LEU A 212 40.02 -8.96 -9.30
C LEU A 212 39.91 -8.39 -10.72
N ILE A 213 39.16 -9.07 -11.58
CA ILE A 213 38.88 -8.64 -12.95
C ILE A 213 37.39 -8.44 -13.16
N PHE A 214 37.05 -7.66 -14.19
CA PHE A 214 35.68 -7.23 -14.47
C PHE A 214 34.69 -8.41 -14.54
N ASP A 215 35.07 -9.51 -15.19
CA ASP A 215 34.22 -10.69 -15.34
C ASP A 215 33.95 -11.41 -14.01
N GLU A 216 34.89 -11.41 -13.07
CA GLU A 216 34.69 -12.01 -11.74
C GLU A 216 33.70 -11.20 -10.90
N GLU A 217 33.74 -9.86 -11.02
CA GLU A 217 32.74 -8.98 -10.41
C GLU A 217 31.34 -9.21 -11.03
N LYS A 218 31.25 -9.37 -12.36
CA LYS A 218 29.97 -9.70 -13.03
C LYS A 218 29.43 -11.06 -12.58
N LYS A 219 30.28 -12.07 -12.40
CA LYS A 219 29.89 -13.37 -11.83
C LYS A 219 29.38 -13.21 -10.41
N LYS A 220 30.07 -12.44 -9.56
CA LYS A 220 29.66 -12.17 -8.19
C LYS A 220 28.33 -11.41 -8.10
N GLN A 221 28.14 -10.39 -8.94
CA GLN A 221 26.90 -9.63 -9.05
C GLN A 221 25.73 -10.56 -9.39
N THR A 222 25.91 -11.39 -10.43
CA THR A 222 24.88 -12.33 -10.87
C THR A 222 24.58 -13.37 -9.80
N LYS A 223 25.61 -13.93 -9.16
CA LYS A 223 25.47 -14.91 -8.08
C LYS A 223 24.75 -14.33 -6.86
N THR A 224 25.06 -13.10 -6.48
CA THR A 224 24.43 -12.40 -5.36
C THR A 224 22.91 -12.30 -5.55
N VAL A 225 22.48 -11.91 -6.75
CA VAL A 225 21.05 -11.85 -7.09
C VAL A 225 20.45 -13.25 -7.15
N ALA A 226 21.14 -14.22 -7.76
CA ALA A 226 20.66 -15.60 -7.86
C ALA A 226 20.48 -16.25 -6.48
N ASP A 227 21.39 -16.01 -5.53
CA ASP A 227 21.32 -16.49 -4.16
C ASP A 227 20.12 -15.87 -3.42
N PHE A 228 19.87 -14.57 -3.62
CA PHE A 228 18.67 -13.90 -3.08
C PHE A 228 17.37 -14.46 -3.66
N VAL A 229 17.34 -14.75 -4.96
CA VAL A 229 16.22 -15.41 -5.65
C VAL A 229 16.01 -16.84 -5.11
N LYS A 230 17.09 -17.62 -4.97
CA LYS A 230 17.08 -18.99 -4.44
C LYS A 230 16.53 -19.02 -3.01
N TRP A 231 16.95 -18.08 -2.19
CA TRP A 231 16.48 -17.92 -0.82
C TRP A 231 14.96 -17.64 -0.73
N GLY A 232 14.33 -17.16 -1.82
CA GLY A 232 12.93 -16.78 -1.84
C GLY A 232 12.71 -15.31 -1.54
N GLY A 233 13.67 -14.46 -1.92
CA GLY A 233 13.55 -13.01 -1.83
C GLY A 233 12.27 -12.51 -2.49
N LEU A 234 11.58 -11.59 -1.81
CA LEU A 234 10.32 -10.97 -2.25
C LEU A 234 9.12 -11.93 -2.39
N ARG A 235 9.08 -13.03 -1.64
CA ARG A 235 7.99 -14.05 -1.69
C ARG A 235 6.55 -13.54 -1.54
N HIS A 236 6.34 -12.37 -0.93
CA HIS A 236 5.02 -11.75 -0.82
C HIS A 236 4.59 -10.91 -2.03
N ALA A 237 5.48 -10.72 -3.02
CA ALA A 237 5.18 -9.95 -4.20
C ALA A 237 4.13 -10.67 -5.07
N ALA A 238 3.43 -9.90 -5.90
CA ALA A 238 2.49 -10.50 -6.84
C ALA A 238 3.23 -11.33 -7.89
N ASP A 239 2.57 -12.39 -8.35
CA ASP A 239 3.10 -13.24 -9.40
C ASP A 239 3.43 -12.44 -10.68
N PRO A 240 4.49 -12.83 -11.41
CA PRO A 240 4.87 -12.17 -12.65
C PRO A 240 3.84 -12.45 -13.75
N SER A 241 3.64 -11.47 -14.65
CA SER A 241 2.87 -11.70 -15.87
C SER A 241 3.71 -12.48 -16.90
N ASN A 242 3.08 -12.95 -17.98
CA ASN A 242 3.82 -13.58 -19.09
C ASN A 242 4.85 -12.62 -19.71
N GLU A 243 4.51 -11.34 -19.83
CA GLU A 243 5.43 -10.30 -20.31
C GLU A 243 6.64 -10.13 -19.39
N ASP A 244 6.46 -10.26 -18.07
CA ASP A 244 7.57 -10.21 -17.11
C ASP A 244 8.49 -11.42 -17.27
N LEU A 245 7.92 -12.62 -17.53
CA LEU A 245 8.67 -13.86 -17.71
C LEU A 245 9.51 -13.85 -19.00
N GLU A 246 9.01 -13.27 -20.08
CA GLU A 246 9.72 -13.12 -21.35
C GLU A 246 10.98 -12.25 -21.22
N LYS A 247 10.98 -11.31 -20.27
CA LYS A 247 12.13 -10.41 -20.00
C LYS A 247 13.22 -11.07 -19.17
N VAL A 248 13.06 -12.33 -18.75
CA VAL A 248 14.08 -13.07 -17.98
C VAL A 248 14.94 -13.93 -18.91
N TYR A 249 16.22 -13.56 -19.01
CA TYR A 249 17.22 -14.30 -19.77
C TYR A 249 17.95 -15.32 -18.88
N GLU A 250 17.27 -16.41 -18.55
CA GLU A 250 17.78 -17.44 -17.62
C GLU A 250 19.12 -18.04 -18.07
N GLU A 251 19.29 -18.26 -19.38
CA GLU A 251 20.53 -18.83 -19.93
C GLU A 251 21.76 -17.94 -19.67
N LYS A 252 21.59 -16.61 -19.67
CA LYS A 252 22.69 -15.69 -19.31
C LYS A 252 23.05 -15.80 -17.84
N VAL A 253 22.07 -16.01 -16.96
CA VAL A 253 22.33 -16.22 -15.53
C VAL A 253 23.11 -17.51 -15.34
N LYS A 254 22.70 -18.60 -16.01
CA LYS A 254 23.37 -19.91 -15.93
C LYS A 254 24.84 -19.86 -16.34
N GLN A 255 25.19 -19.06 -17.35
CA GLN A 255 26.58 -18.89 -17.81
C GLN A 255 27.53 -18.36 -16.72
N PHE A 256 27.02 -17.60 -15.76
CA PHE A 256 27.82 -17.01 -14.69
C PHE A 256 27.75 -17.78 -13.37
N MET A 257 27.03 -18.91 -13.32
CA MET A 257 26.88 -19.71 -12.10
C MET A 257 27.88 -20.87 -12.02
N PRO A 258 28.25 -21.31 -10.80
CA PRO A 258 28.99 -22.56 -10.61
C PRO A 258 28.27 -23.77 -11.21
N HIS A 259 29.02 -24.75 -11.69
CA HIS A 259 28.46 -25.96 -12.30
C HIS A 259 27.48 -26.71 -11.38
N ASN A 260 27.71 -26.69 -10.07
CA ASN A 260 26.88 -27.36 -9.06
C ASN A 260 25.83 -26.42 -8.43
N TYR A 261 25.53 -25.28 -9.06
CA TYR A 261 24.52 -24.38 -8.56
C TYR A 261 23.13 -24.98 -8.72
N GLU A 262 22.46 -25.25 -7.60
CA GLU A 262 21.08 -25.77 -7.63
C GLU A 262 20.08 -24.62 -7.77
N TYR A 263 19.30 -24.66 -8.85
CA TYR A 263 18.21 -23.73 -9.12
C TYR A 263 16.90 -24.26 -8.53
N PRO A 264 16.07 -23.39 -7.92
CA PRO A 264 14.71 -23.77 -7.56
C PRO A 264 13.86 -24.02 -8.82
N ILE A 265 12.83 -24.86 -8.71
CA ILE A 265 11.95 -25.25 -9.84
C ILE A 265 11.29 -24.02 -10.49
N ASP A 266 10.96 -23.02 -9.68
CA ASP A 266 10.31 -21.76 -10.06
C ASP A 266 11.31 -20.60 -10.24
N PHE A 267 12.59 -20.90 -10.53
CA PHE A 267 13.65 -19.88 -10.59
C PHE A 267 13.33 -18.73 -11.55
N LYS A 268 12.85 -19.03 -12.76
CA LYS A 268 12.51 -18.00 -13.76
C LYS A 268 11.40 -17.07 -13.26
N GLN A 269 10.38 -17.61 -12.61
CA GLN A 269 9.28 -16.84 -12.01
C GLN A 269 9.82 -15.91 -10.92
N ARG A 270 10.66 -16.43 -10.02
CA ARG A 270 11.26 -15.62 -8.95
C ARG A 270 12.22 -14.54 -9.49
N CYS A 271 12.99 -14.85 -10.53
CA CYS A 271 13.80 -13.85 -11.24
C CYS A 271 12.94 -12.71 -11.81
N ALA A 272 11.80 -13.04 -12.42
CA ALA A 272 10.88 -12.04 -12.98
C ALA A 272 10.32 -11.10 -11.90
N VAL A 273 10.03 -11.64 -10.71
CA VAL A 273 9.61 -10.84 -9.54
C VAL A 273 10.74 -9.90 -9.10
N VAL A 274 11.92 -10.44 -8.81
CA VAL A 274 13.06 -9.65 -8.29
C VAL A 274 13.48 -8.55 -9.27
N ARG A 275 13.47 -8.84 -10.58
CA ARG A 275 13.79 -7.87 -11.64
C ARG A 275 12.95 -6.58 -11.57
N LYS A 276 11.71 -6.62 -11.06
CA LYS A 276 10.86 -5.42 -10.95
C LYS A 276 11.40 -4.38 -9.95
N TYR A 277 12.24 -4.82 -9.02
CA TYR A 277 12.76 -4.03 -7.91
C TYR A 277 14.24 -3.70 -8.06
N LEU A 278 14.88 -4.20 -9.12
CA LEU A 278 16.26 -3.91 -9.49
C LEU A 278 16.28 -3.17 -10.82
N TYR A 279 17.33 -2.41 -11.09
CA TYR A 279 17.55 -1.81 -12.38
C TYR A 279 19.05 -1.71 -12.70
N TRP A 280 19.34 -1.64 -13.98
CA TRP A 280 20.69 -1.52 -14.51
C TRP A 280 20.95 -0.09 -14.95
N ASP A 281 22.12 0.45 -14.64
CA ASP A 281 22.71 1.61 -15.34
C ASP A 281 24.05 1.20 -15.94
N GLY A 282 24.02 0.83 -17.22
CA GLY A 282 25.13 0.15 -17.87
C GLY A 282 25.39 -1.20 -17.20
N GLU A 283 26.59 -1.36 -16.65
CA GLU A 283 27.06 -2.60 -16.02
C GLU A 283 26.81 -2.66 -14.51
N LEU A 284 26.36 -1.56 -13.93
CA LEU A 284 26.05 -1.44 -12.50
C LEU A 284 24.60 -1.83 -12.23
N LEU A 285 24.39 -2.58 -11.15
CA LEU A 285 23.07 -3.05 -10.74
C LEU A 285 22.70 -2.44 -9.40
N PHE A 286 21.49 -1.88 -9.34
CA PHE A 286 21.00 -1.15 -8.17
C PHE A 286 19.64 -1.65 -7.71
N ILE A 287 19.37 -1.47 -6.42
CA ILE A 287 18.03 -1.62 -5.87
C ILE A 287 17.24 -0.34 -6.12
N ASN A 288 16.05 -0.45 -6.70
CA ASN A 288 15.07 0.63 -6.70
C ASN A 288 14.51 0.81 -5.29
N LYS A 289 15.17 1.64 -4.48
CA LYS A 289 14.83 1.88 -3.06
C LYS A 289 13.37 2.25 -2.88
N ALA A 290 12.79 3.08 -3.77
CA ALA A 290 11.39 3.47 -3.68
C ALA A 290 10.44 2.27 -3.86
N LYS A 291 10.65 1.45 -4.91
CA LYS A 291 9.86 0.23 -5.13
C LYS A 291 10.07 -0.78 -4.01
N MET A 292 11.30 -0.92 -3.52
CA MET A 292 11.62 -1.85 -2.45
C MET A 292 10.99 -1.43 -1.11
N ALA A 293 11.05 -0.14 -0.74
CA ALA A 293 10.36 0.36 0.44
C ALA A 293 8.84 0.24 0.31
N TRP A 294 8.29 0.45 -0.88
CA TRP A 294 6.87 0.23 -1.11
C TRP A 294 6.46 -1.23 -0.91
N TYR A 295 7.28 -2.18 -1.38
CA TYR A 295 7.10 -3.61 -1.11
C TYR A 295 7.15 -3.89 0.39
N MET A 296 8.19 -3.43 1.08
CA MET A 296 8.35 -3.57 2.52
C MET A 296 7.16 -2.99 3.28
N HIS A 297 6.72 -1.78 2.92
CA HIS A 297 5.59 -1.11 3.54
C HIS A 297 4.28 -1.90 3.33
N ARG A 298 4.05 -2.41 2.12
CA ARG A 298 2.84 -3.16 1.78
C ARG A 298 2.72 -4.47 2.58
N TYR A 299 3.84 -5.09 2.94
CA TYR A 299 3.91 -6.40 3.58
C TYR A 299 4.59 -6.39 4.95
N TYR A 300 4.71 -5.21 5.58
CA TYR A 300 5.55 -5.01 6.76
C TYR A 300 5.26 -5.99 7.90
N TYR A 301 3.98 -6.23 8.23
CA TYR A 301 3.58 -7.15 9.29
C TYR A 301 3.57 -8.63 8.89
N LYS A 302 3.80 -8.93 7.61
CA LYS A 302 3.96 -10.30 7.09
C LYS A 302 5.42 -10.71 6.99
N MET A 303 6.31 -9.73 6.92
CA MET A 303 7.74 -9.94 6.81
C MET A 303 8.37 -10.13 8.18
N THR A 304 9.35 -11.03 8.22
CA THR A 304 10.23 -11.29 9.35
C THR A 304 11.46 -10.38 9.28
N ASP A 305 12.10 -10.14 10.43
CA ASP A 305 13.38 -9.43 10.51
C ASP A 305 14.46 -10.03 9.59
N VAL A 306 14.42 -11.35 9.37
CA VAL A 306 15.35 -12.03 8.45
C VAL A 306 15.11 -11.61 7.00
N GLU A 307 13.86 -11.44 6.59
CA GLU A 307 13.52 -10.94 5.25
C GLU A 307 13.99 -9.51 5.03
N PHE A 308 13.79 -8.63 6.02
CA PHE A 308 14.31 -7.28 5.97
C PHE A 308 15.83 -7.27 5.85
N LYS A 309 16.53 -8.03 6.71
CA LYS A 309 17.99 -8.17 6.65
C LYS A 309 18.46 -8.60 5.27
N LYS A 310 17.83 -9.60 4.66
CA LYS A 310 18.22 -10.11 3.33
C LYS A 310 18.09 -9.08 2.22
N ILE A 311 17.10 -8.19 2.28
CA ILE A 311 16.97 -7.07 1.34
C ILE A 311 18.12 -6.08 1.51
N PHE A 312 18.45 -5.71 2.76
CA PHE A 312 19.53 -4.77 3.02
C PHE A 312 20.93 -5.35 2.76
N GLU A 313 21.11 -6.64 3.02
CA GLU A 313 22.32 -7.39 2.63
C GLU A 313 22.53 -7.36 1.12
N LEU A 314 21.46 -7.58 0.34
CA LEU A 314 21.52 -7.51 -1.12
C LEU A 314 21.98 -6.12 -1.58
N GLU A 315 21.41 -5.05 -1.02
CA GLU A 315 21.79 -3.67 -1.37
C GLU A 315 23.27 -3.41 -1.08
N MET A 316 23.72 -3.77 0.12
CA MET A 316 25.08 -3.51 0.58
C MET A 316 26.10 -4.33 -0.23
N MET A 317 25.79 -5.59 -0.54
CA MET A 317 26.62 -6.42 -1.40
C MET A 317 26.71 -5.86 -2.82
N LEU A 318 25.60 -5.43 -3.42
CA LEU A 318 25.60 -4.80 -4.75
C LEU A 318 26.39 -3.48 -4.76
N SER A 319 26.33 -2.69 -3.67
CA SER A 319 27.12 -1.47 -3.54
C SER A 319 28.62 -1.74 -3.56
N LEU A 320 29.09 -2.73 -2.79
CA LEU A 320 30.50 -3.11 -2.73
C LEU A 320 31.02 -3.60 -4.10
N ILE A 321 30.21 -4.43 -4.78
CA ILE A 321 30.51 -4.91 -6.15
C ILE A 321 30.58 -3.73 -7.13
N ASN A 322 29.63 -2.79 -7.05
CA ASN A 322 29.62 -1.62 -7.93
C ASN A 322 30.85 -0.73 -7.70
N GLU A 323 31.30 -0.55 -6.45
CA GLU A 323 32.53 0.19 -6.12
C GLU A 323 33.78 -0.43 -6.76
N ASP A 324 33.90 -1.76 -6.71
CA ASP A 324 35.01 -2.47 -7.35
C ASP A 324 34.90 -2.44 -8.88
N LEU A 325 33.70 -2.60 -9.46
CA LEU A 325 33.48 -2.43 -10.91
C LEU A 325 33.90 -1.04 -11.42
N ILE A 326 33.61 0.01 -10.65
CA ILE A 326 34.03 1.39 -10.98
C ILE A 326 35.53 1.56 -10.84
N SER A 327 36.15 0.89 -9.87
CA SER A 327 37.60 0.91 -9.70
C SER A 327 38.31 0.25 -10.89
N LEU A 328 37.69 -0.79 -11.47
CA LEU A 328 38.17 -1.49 -12.66
C LEU A 328 37.88 -0.75 -13.96
N ASP A 329 36.72 -0.09 -14.06
CA ASP A 329 36.35 0.80 -15.17
C ASP A 329 35.86 2.17 -14.66
N PRO A 330 36.78 3.15 -14.51
CA PRO A 330 36.44 4.48 -14.02
C PRO A 330 35.43 5.25 -14.89
N GLN A 331 35.18 4.84 -16.14
CA GLN A 331 34.15 5.47 -16.98
C GLN A 331 32.73 5.26 -16.41
N LEU A 332 32.56 4.25 -15.54
CA LEU A 332 31.32 4.01 -14.80
C LEU A 332 31.09 5.03 -13.67
N SER A 333 32.12 5.77 -13.22
CA SER A 333 32.06 6.68 -12.06
C SER A 333 31.11 7.88 -12.23
N ALA A 334 31.01 8.43 -13.45
CA ALA A 334 30.11 9.55 -13.75
C ALA A 334 28.62 9.17 -13.60
N LYS A 335 28.32 7.87 -13.66
CA LYS A 335 26.97 7.31 -13.48
C LYS A 335 26.70 6.96 -12.01
N TYR A 336 27.68 6.41 -11.31
CA TYR A 336 27.58 6.09 -9.87
C TYR A 336 27.36 7.32 -8.98
N LYS A 337 28.14 8.40 -9.18
CA LYS A 337 27.94 9.66 -8.42
C LYS A 337 26.58 10.29 -8.70
N LYS A 338 26.04 10.05 -9.90
CA LYS A 338 24.69 10.50 -10.24
C LYS A 338 23.65 9.80 -9.37
N GLU A 339 23.86 8.63 -8.78
CA GLU A 339 22.91 8.05 -7.82
C GLU A 339 23.08 8.53 -6.38
N GLU A 340 24.32 8.74 -5.93
CA GLU A 340 24.58 9.39 -4.63
C GLU A 340 23.98 10.81 -4.58
N THR A 341 23.92 11.50 -5.73
CA THR A 341 23.39 12.88 -5.83
C THR A 341 21.98 12.99 -6.46
N ASN A 342 21.58 12.09 -7.35
CA ASN A 342 20.23 12.02 -7.93
C ASN A 342 19.45 10.85 -7.33
N HIS A 343 18.75 11.16 -6.26
CA HIS A 343 17.49 10.53 -5.89
C HIS A 343 16.36 10.90 -6.88
N GLN A 344 16.63 10.92 -8.19
CA GLN A 344 15.68 11.37 -9.21
C GLN A 344 14.79 10.22 -9.66
N THR A 345 13.61 10.17 -9.03
CA THR A 345 12.31 10.16 -9.73
C THR A 345 12.28 9.33 -11.01
N GLU A 346 12.09 8.01 -10.88
CA GLU A 346 11.11 7.38 -11.78
C GLU A 346 9.82 8.18 -11.58
N ILE A 347 9.48 9.02 -12.55
CA ILE A 347 8.23 9.77 -12.57
C ILE A 347 7.13 8.73 -12.35
N ASN A 348 6.43 8.84 -11.22
CA ASN A 348 5.44 7.86 -10.82
C ASN A 348 4.21 8.01 -11.72
N ILE A 349 4.20 7.32 -12.86
CA ILE A 349 3.08 7.23 -13.79
C ILE A 349 1.88 6.52 -13.13
N PHE A 350 2.13 5.66 -12.15
CA PHE A 350 1.10 4.92 -11.41
C PHE A 350 0.20 5.82 -10.56
N ALA A 351 0.74 6.85 -9.91
CA ALA A 351 -0.03 7.75 -9.05
C ALA A 351 -1.14 8.54 -9.79
N PRO A 352 -0.86 9.23 -10.92
CA PRO A 352 -1.90 9.89 -11.70
C PRO A 352 -2.87 8.88 -12.35
N ALA A 353 -2.37 7.76 -12.88
CA ALA A 353 -3.22 6.72 -13.48
C ALA A 353 -4.22 6.15 -12.46
N LYS A 354 -3.74 5.72 -11.29
CA LYS A 354 -4.58 5.22 -10.21
C LYS A 354 -5.58 6.27 -9.72
N ALA A 355 -5.16 7.52 -9.58
CA ALA A 355 -6.05 8.60 -9.15
C ALA A 355 -7.19 8.86 -10.16
N MET A 356 -6.88 8.79 -11.46
CA MET A 356 -7.89 8.89 -12.50
C MET A 356 -8.83 7.69 -12.50
N LYS A 357 -8.31 6.45 -12.37
CA LYS A 357 -9.14 5.25 -12.24
C LYS A 357 -10.11 5.35 -11.06
N VAL A 358 -9.65 5.80 -9.89
CA VAL A 358 -10.51 5.97 -8.72
C VAL A 358 -11.62 6.99 -8.99
N ILE A 359 -11.28 8.13 -9.59
CA ILE A 359 -12.26 9.18 -9.86
C ILE A 359 -13.29 8.72 -10.90
N LEU A 360 -12.86 8.09 -11.99
CA LEU A 360 -13.73 7.66 -13.07
C LEU A 360 -14.52 6.39 -12.73
N ASN A 361 -14.06 5.54 -11.81
CA ASN A 361 -14.81 4.34 -11.39
C ASN A 361 -15.90 4.64 -10.34
N ASN A 362 -16.11 5.89 -9.95
CA ASN A 362 -17.23 6.29 -9.09
C ASN A 362 -18.54 6.40 -9.88
N ASP A 363 -19.66 6.26 -9.18
CA ASP A 363 -21.01 6.20 -9.77
C ASP A 363 -21.35 7.42 -10.65
N TRP A 364 -20.86 8.61 -10.28
CA TRP A 364 -21.07 9.82 -11.09
C TRP A 364 -20.65 9.62 -12.55
N PHE A 365 -19.57 8.89 -12.82
CA PHE A 365 -19.07 8.75 -14.18
C PHE A 365 -20.07 7.98 -15.05
N PHE A 366 -20.65 6.91 -14.52
CA PHE A 366 -21.64 6.08 -15.22
C PHE A 366 -22.97 6.82 -15.39
N ASP A 367 -23.35 7.64 -14.41
CA ASP A 367 -24.53 8.49 -14.51
C ASP A 367 -24.41 9.49 -15.67
N PHE A 368 -23.22 10.06 -15.87
CA PHE A 368 -22.94 11.05 -16.90
C PHE A 368 -22.31 10.48 -18.18
N CYS A 369 -22.13 9.16 -18.32
CA CYS A 369 -21.61 8.57 -19.56
C CYS A 369 -22.74 8.34 -20.57
N LYS A 370 -22.57 8.75 -21.83
CA LYS A 370 -23.62 8.57 -22.85
C LYS A 370 -23.81 7.10 -23.23
N ASP A 371 -22.72 6.36 -23.32
CA ASP A 371 -22.76 4.94 -23.62
C ASP A 371 -22.89 4.12 -22.32
N LYS A 372 -24.10 3.60 -22.08
CA LYS A 372 -24.40 2.81 -20.87
C LYS A 372 -23.84 1.38 -20.92
N SER A 373 -23.23 0.96 -22.03
CA SER A 373 -22.53 -0.33 -22.12
C SER A 373 -21.15 -0.31 -21.45
N ILE A 374 -20.66 0.88 -21.10
CA ILE A 374 -19.32 1.09 -20.57
C ILE A 374 -19.25 0.70 -19.10
N GLY A 375 -18.33 -0.23 -18.79
CA GLY A 375 -18.06 -0.71 -17.45
C GLY A 375 -16.68 -0.32 -16.92
N LYS A 376 -16.41 -0.68 -15.67
CA LYS A 376 -15.14 -0.42 -14.98
C LYS A 376 -13.90 -0.90 -15.75
N THR A 377 -14.00 -2.03 -16.46
CA THR A 377 -12.93 -2.58 -17.29
C THR A 377 -12.51 -1.64 -18.43
N TRP A 378 -13.46 -0.91 -19.03
CA TRP A 378 -13.15 0.05 -20.09
C TRP A 378 -12.39 1.24 -19.52
N ILE A 379 -12.80 1.76 -18.36
CA ILE A 379 -12.11 2.87 -17.68
C ILE A 379 -10.66 2.48 -17.35
N ASP A 380 -10.47 1.28 -16.82
CA ASP A 380 -9.13 0.81 -16.48
C ASP A 380 -8.24 0.73 -17.72
N THR A 381 -8.79 0.20 -18.83
CA THR A 381 -8.10 0.07 -20.12
C THR A 381 -7.80 1.44 -20.75
N PHE A 382 -8.76 2.36 -20.73
CA PHE A 382 -8.58 3.74 -21.22
C PHE A 382 -7.44 4.43 -20.49
N ILE A 383 -7.44 4.36 -19.15
CA ILE A 383 -6.41 5.00 -18.35
C ILE A 383 -5.05 4.34 -18.56
N ASP A 384 -4.96 3.01 -18.60
CA ASP A 384 -3.69 2.34 -18.87
C ASP A 384 -3.12 2.73 -20.25
N ASN A 385 -3.96 2.80 -21.29
CA ASN A 385 -3.55 3.24 -22.62
C ASN A 385 -3.12 4.72 -22.66
N LEU A 386 -3.83 5.60 -21.95
CA LEU A 386 -3.47 7.02 -21.87
C LEU A 386 -2.09 7.20 -21.24
N PHE A 387 -1.80 6.45 -20.17
CA PHE A 387 -0.50 6.55 -19.48
C PHE A 387 0.61 5.74 -20.15
N ALA A 388 0.28 4.80 -21.04
CA ALA A 388 1.23 4.16 -21.96
C ALA A 388 1.53 5.01 -23.21
N SER A 389 0.70 6.01 -23.52
CA SER A 389 0.90 6.91 -24.66
C SER A 389 2.10 7.86 -24.49
N GLU A 390 2.45 8.56 -25.57
CA GLU A 390 3.46 9.63 -25.58
C GLU A 390 3.21 10.76 -24.56
N TYR A 391 1.96 10.91 -24.09
CA TYR A 391 1.57 11.93 -23.10
C TYR A 391 1.70 11.46 -21.66
N GLY A 392 1.75 10.15 -21.40
CA GLY A 392 1.71 9.59 -20.04
C GLY A 392 2.83 10.12 -19.14
N LEU A 393 4.05 10.20 -19.68
CA LEU A 393 5.20 10.74 -18.96
C LEU A 393 5.05 12.24 -18.65
N GLN A 394 4.51 13.03 -19.59
CA GLN A 394 4.31 14.46 -19.39
C GLN A 394 3.22 14.73 -18.34
N ILE A 395 2.11 14.00 -18.41
CA ILE A 395 1.03 14.06 -17.41
C ILE A 395 1.60 13.72 -16.03
N ALA A 396 2.41 12.66 -15.92
CA ALA A 396 3.00 12.26 -14.66
C ALA A 396 4.04 13.26 -14.12
N LYS A 397 4.85 13.88 -14.98
CA LYS A 397 5.75 15.01 -14.59
C LYS A 397 4.97 16.19 -14.04
N ASP A 398 3.86 16.55 -14.68
CA ASP A 398 3.04 17.66 -14.20
C ASP A 398 2.26 17.30 -12.93
N TRP A 399 1.94 16.01 -12.73
CA TRP A 399 1.29 15.51 -11.53
C TRP A 399 2.14 15.63 -10.27
N GLU A 400 3.47 15.56 -10.38
CA GLU A 400 4.38 15.77 -9.25
C GLU A 400 4.19 17.16 -8.62
N LYS A 401 3.75 18.15 -9.41
CA LYS A 401 3.42 19.49 -8.92
C LYS A 401 2.02 19.47 -8.32
N VAL A 402 1.91 19.43 -6.99
CA VAL A 402 0.63 19.36 -6.24
C VAL A 402 -0.44 20.33 -6.77
N ARG A 403 -0.06 21.59 -7.03
CA ARG A 403 -0.95 22.64 -7.58
C ARG A 403 -1.54 22.35 -8.96
N LYS A 404 -0.93 21.44 -9.74
CA LYS A 404 -1.39 21.04 -11.08
C LYS A 404 -2.30 19.82 -11.06
N ARG A 405 -2.33 19.02 -9.99
CA ARG A 405 -3.09 17.76 -9.94
C ARG A 405 -4.58 17.94 -10.21
N VAL A 406 -5.18 18.98 -9.62
CA VAL A 406 -6.60 19.32 -9.86
C VAL A 406 -6.84 19.69 -11.33
N LYS A 407 -5.93 20.45 -11.94
CA LYS A 407 -5.99 20.81 -13.35
C LYS A 407 -5.90 19.60 -14.26
N ILE A 408 -5.01 18.65 -13.95
CA ILE A 408 -4.85 17.41 -14.72
C ILE A 408 -6.12 16.54 -14.64
N LYS A 409 -6.66 16.33 -13.43
CA LYS A 409 -7.92 15.59 -13.23
C LYS A 409 -9.05 16.21 -14.05
N ALA A 410 -9.25 17.53 -13.90
CA ALA A 410 -10.27 18.27 -14.62
C ALA A 410 -10.01 18.28 -16.14
N GLY A 411 -8.76 18.38 -16.58
CA GLY A 411 -8.36 18.38 -17.99
C GLY A 411 -8.72 17.08 -18.70
N ILE A 412 -8.37 15.92 -18.11
CA ILE A 412 -8.71 14.60 -18.67
C ILE A 412 -10.23 14.40 -18.76
N ILE A 413 -10.97 14.74 -17.71
CA ILE A 413 -12.45 14.65 -17.70
C ILE A 413 -13.05 15.64 -18.71
N GLY A 414 -12.49 16.85 -18.81
CA GLY A 414 -12.85 17.86 -19.77
C GLY A 414 -12.61 17.43 -21.22
N CYS A 415 -11.61 16.59 -21.47
CA CYS A 415 -11.40 15.96 -22.77
C CYS A 415 -12.50 14.94 -23.07
N LEU A 416 -12.85 14.06 -22.12
CA LEU A 416 -13.96 13.11 -22.31
C LEU A 416 -15.28 13.84 -22.58
N TRP A 417 -15.58 14.88 -21.82
CA TRP A 417 -16.73 15.75 -22.09
C TRP A 417 -16.62 16.44 -23.45
N GLY A 418 -15.44 16.99 -23.78
CA GLY A 418 -15.18 17.68 -25.04
C GLY A 418 -15.31 16.78 -26.28
N ALA A 419 -15.06 15.48 -26.13
CA ALA A 419 -15.23 14.42 -27.12
C ALA A 419 -16.69 13.95 -27.29
N ASP A 420 -17.62 14.57 -26.57
CA ASP A 420 -19.05 14.22 -26.55
C ASP A 420 -19.34 12.84 -25.90
N PHE A 421 -18.40 12.31 -25.11
CA PHE A 421 -18.52 11.03 -24.43
C PHE A 421 -19.31 11.11 -23.11
N LEU A 422 -19.29 12.28 -22.47
CA LEU A 422 -20.05 12.57 -21.25
C LEU A 422 -21.23 13.51 -21.56
N GLU A 423 -22.37 13.30 -20.91
CA GLU A 423 -23.53 14.19 -20.91
C GLU A 423 -23.50 15.21 -19.77
N GLY A 424 -24.37 16.23 -19.83
CA GLY A 424 -24.47 17.29 -18.82
C GLY A 424 -23.47 18.44 -18.98
N SER A 425 -23.61 19.47 -18.13
CA SER A 425 -22.71 20.63 -18.10
C SER A 425 -21.49 20.37 -17.22
N ASN A 426 -20.37 21.06 -17.51
CA ASN A 426 -19.15 21.01 -16.67
C ASN A 426 -19.44 21.28 -15.19
N MET A 427 -20.39 22.16 -14.89
CA MET A 427 -20.79 22.48 -13.53
C MET A 427 -21.58 21.35 -12.85
N GLN A 428 -22.43 20.63 -13.60
CA GLN A 428 -23.14 19.46 -13.08
C GLN A 428 -22.16 18.32 -12.78
N ILE A 429 -21.22 18.05 -13.70
CA ILE A 429 -20.20 17.03 -13.51
C ILE A 429 -19.27 17.39 -12.33
N ALA A 430 -18.78 18.63 -12.26
CA ALA A 430 -17.94 19.09 -11.15
C ALA A 430 -18.64 18.99 -9.79
N LYS A 431 -19.96 19.25 -9.74
CA LYS A 431 -20.77 19.07 -8.51
C LYS A 431 -20.87 17.60 -8.11
N ALA A 432 -21.02 16.69 -9.07
CA ALA A 432 -21.13 15.26 -8.82
C ALA A 432 -19.80 14.67 -8.33
N ILE A 433 -18.67 15.12 -8.88
CA ILE A 433 -17.32 14.71 -8.45
C ILE A 433 -16.99 15.20 -7.03
N LEU A 434 -17.36 16.44 -6.71
CA LEU A 434 -16.97 17.13 -5.47
C LEU A 434 -18.10 17.16 -4.42
N GLN A 435 -18.99 16.17 -4.40
CA GLN A 435 -20.02 16.07 -3.37
C GLN A 435 -19.35 15.95 -1.99
N GLY A 436 -19.67 16.87 -1.07
CA GLY A 436 -19.13 16.87 0.30
C GLY A 436 -17.76 17.53 0.51
N GLU A 437 -17.01 17.88 -0.53
CA GLU A 437 -15.69 18.52 -0.38
C GLU A 437 -15.75 20.06 -0.33
N LYS A 438 -14.88 20.69 0.49
CA LYS A 438 -14.60 22.15 0.48
C LYS A 438 -13.78 22.59 -0.76
N GLY A 439 -13.91 21.90 -1.88
CA GLY A 439 -13.24 22.24 -3.14
C GLY A 439 -13.97 23.36 -3.89
N ASN A 440 -13.23 24.24 -4.56
CA ASN A 440 -13.83 25.28 -5.40
C ASN A 440 -14.38 24.67 -6.70
N ARG A 441 -15.65 24.26 -6.68
CA ARG A 441 -16.38 23.65 -7.80
C ARG A 441 -16.30 24.49 -9.08
N SER A 442 -16.31 25.81 -8.94
CA SER A 442 -16.20 26.74 -10.08
C SER A 442 -14.85 26.62 -10.78
N SER A 443 -13.75 26.54 -10.01
CA SER A 443 -12.41 26.36 -10.59
C SER A 443 -12.23 24.99 -11.25
N PHE A 444 -12.85 23.93 -10.70
CA PHE A 444 -12.79 22.60 -11.33
C PHE A 444 -13.53 22.58 -12.67
N ALA A 445 -14.75 23.14 -12.71
CA ALA A 445 -15.54 23.26 -13.94
C ALA A 445 -14.86 24.14 -15.00
N GLU A 446 -14.17 25.21 -14.56
CA GLU A 446 -13.36 26.06 -15.44
C GLU A 446 -12.22 25.27 -16.09
N TYR A 447 -11.46 24.49 -15.30
CA TYR A 447 -10.39 23.65 -15.83
C TYR A 447 -10.91 22.54 -16.76
N MET A 448 -12.09 21.97 -16.49
CA MET A 448 -12.74 21.05 -17.43
C MET A 448 -13.05 21.73 -18.77
N GLY A 449 -13.53 22.97 -18.74
CA GLY A 449 -13.78 23.76 -19.96
C GLY A 449 -12.53 24.01 -20.80
N LEU A 450 -11.35 23.93 -20.19
CA LEU A 450 -10.06 24.04 -20.87
C LEU A 450 -9.53 22.71 -21.41
N GLY A 451 -10.22 21.58 -21.19
CA GLY A 451 -9.77 20.25 -21.61
C GLY A 451 -9.42 20.17 -23.09
N ARG A 452 -10.16 20.86 -23.97
CA ARG A 452 -9.86 20.91 -25.42
C ARG A 452 -8.50 21.50 -25.78
N LYS A 453 -7.88 22.25 -24.86
CA LYS A 453 -6.57 22.91 -25.03
C LYS A 453 -5.42 22.09 -24.44
N GLU A 454 -5.72 20.95 -23.80
CA GLU A 454 -4.70 20.08 -23.23
C GLU A 454 -3.93 19.34 -24.34
N PRO A 455 -2.62 19.09 -24.16
CA PRO A 455 -1.79 18.44 -25.18
C PRO A 455 -2.29 17.04 -25.60
N TYR A 456 -2.94 16.33 -24.67
CA TYR A 456 -3.46 14.97 -24.86
C TYR A 456 -4.93 14.92 -25.32
N ALA A 457 -5.58 16.07 -25.59
CA ALA A 457 -6.99 16.12 -25.94
C ALA A 457 -7.30 15.33 -27.21
N LYS A 458 -6.48 15.51 -28.27
CA LYS A 458 -6.65 14.79 -29.54
C LYS A 458 -6.57 13.27 -29.35
N TRP A 459 -5.60 12.80 -28.57
CA TRP A 459 -5.44 11.38 -28.27
C TRP A 459 -6.70 10.81 -27.59
N ILE A 460 -7.24 11.50 -26.59
CA ILE A 460 -8.46 11.08 -25.91
C ILE A 460 -9.65 11.06 -26.88
N TYR A 461 -9.77 12.05 -27.76
CA TYR A 461 -10.88 12.13 -28.72
C TYR A 461 -10.85 11.00 -29.73
N ASP A 462 -9.65 10.62 -30.18
CA ASP A 462 -9.47 9.53 -31.12
C ASP A 462 -9.67 8.16 -30.44
N TYR A 463 -9.43 8.05 -29.13
CA TYR A 463 -9.63 6.81 -28.36
C TYR A 463 -11.10 6.50 -28.09
N VAL A 464 -11.92 7.51 -27.82
CA VAL A 464 -13.32 7.34 -27.38
C VAL A 464 -14.35 7.37 -28.52
N LYS A 465 -13.89 7.62 -29.75
CA LYS A 465 -14.68 7.44 -30.98
C LYS A 465 -14.49 6.04 -31.52
#